data_AF-A0A536MI73-F1
#
_entry.id   AF-A0A536MI73-F1
#
_cell.length_a   1.000
_cell.length_b   1.000
_cell.length_c   1.000
_cell.angle_alpha   90.00
_cell.angle_beta   90.00
_cell.angle_gamma   90.00
#
_symmetry.space_group_name_H-M   'P 1'
#
loop_
_entity.id
_entity.type
_entity.pdbx_description
1 polymer ?
#
loop_
_entity_poly.entity_id
_entity_poly.type
_entity_poly.pdbx_seq_one_letter_code
_entity_poly.pdbx_strand_id
1 'polypeptide(L)'
;MAALEANGVRVVRASDGAAAKRIVLDLIPDASPVHQGASQTLDVLGITYEIEKSGRYAALRPRIWSMDRETEADEIRRLGAAPDVMLGSVHAVTETGSLLAASMSGSQLGPYVSGAGRVILVVGTQKIVTDLEEGLLRINEYAWRLEDARAQAAYGIHSAVNKVVIINREITPGRITVVLVDEVLGF
;
A
#
# COMPACT_ATOMS: atom_id res chain seq x y z
N MET A 1 8.63 14.39 -7.65
CA MET A 1 7.39 14.96 -7.05
C MET A 1 6.48 15.54 -8.12
N ALA A 2 6.95 16.53 -8.91
CA ALA A 2 6.15 17.20 -9.93
C ALA A 2 5.43 16.24 -10.92
N ALA A 3 6.06 15.15 -11.36
CA ALA A 3 5.44 14.21 -12.28
C ALA A 3 4.22 13.47 -11.68
N LEU A 4 4.33 13.01 -10.41
CA LEU A 4 3.19 12.43 -9.68
C LEU A 4 2.04 13.44 -9.52
N GLU A 5 2.38 14.68 -9.18
CA GLU A 5 1.38 15.75 -9.00
C GLU A 5 0.70 16.10 -10.33
N ALA A 6 1.44 16.15 -11.44
CA ALA A 6 0.89 16.32 -12.79
C ALA A 6 -0.04 15.16 -13.18
N ASN A 7 0.17 13.98 -12.60
CA ASN A 7 -0.66 12.78 -12.74
C ASN A 7 -1.78 12.69 -11.69
N GLY A 8 -2.07 13.77 -10.96
CA GLY A 8 -3.18 13.83 -10.01
C GLY A 8 -2.94 13.13 -8.67
N VAL A 9 -1.71 12.66 -8.42
CA VAL A 9 -1.30 12.06 -7.15
C VAL A 9 -0.75 13.15 -6.23
N ARG A 10 -1.36 13.32 -5.07
CA ARG A 10 -0.82 14.24 -4.05
C ARG A 10 0.48 13.67 -3.50
N VAL A 11 1.53 14.47 -3.36
CA VAL A 11 2.79 14.03 -2.74
C VAL A 11 3.08 14.82 -1.47
N VAL A 12 3.46 14.11 -0.42
CA VAL A 12 3.97 14.69 0.83
C VAL A 12 5.34 14.07 1.10
N ARG A 13 6.35 14.88 1.40
CA ARG A 13 7.69 14.39 1.72
C ARG A 13 7.87 14.27 3.23
N ALA A 14 8.48 13.18 3.68
CA ALA A 14 8.88 12.93 5.05
C ALA A 14 10.40 12.74 5.11
N SER A 15 11.05 13.41 6.07
CA SER A 15 12.50 13.33 6.27
C SER A 15 12.97 11.95 6.73
N ASP A 16 12.10 11.25 7.46
CA ASP A 16 12.40 9.99 8.14
C ASP A 16 11.11 9.22 8.42
N GLY A 17 11.26 7.98 8.89
CA GLY A 17 10.16 7.10 9.24
C GLY A 17 9.23 7.63 10.33
N ALA A 18 9.74 8.39 11.31
CA ALA A 18 8.91 8.94 12.39
C ALA A 18 8.02 10.08 11.88
N ALA A 19 8.57 10.96 11.02
CA ALA A 19 7.80 11.97 10.31
C ALA A 19 6.75 11.32 9.39
N ALA A 20 7.13 10.26 8.66
CA ALA A 20 6.21 9.52 7.80
C ALA A 20 5.04 8.93 8.60
N LYS A 21 5.30 8.27 9.74
CA LYS A 21 4.25 7.73 10.63
C LYS A 21 3.29 8.83 11.06
N ARG A 22 3.78 9.97 11.55
CA ARG A 22 2.93 11.09 11.98
C ARG A 22 2.05 11.61 10.84
N ILE A 23 2.67 11.92 9.69
CA ILE A 23 1.96 12.42 8.50
C ILE A 23 0.85 11.46 8.09
N VAL A 24 1.14 10.15 8.03
CA VAL A 24 0.14 9.15 7.64
C VAL A 24 -1.03 9.13 8.60
N LEU A 25 -0.78 9.10 9.91
CA LEU A 25 -1.84 9.03 10.93
C LEU A 25 -2.70 10.30 10.98
N ASP A 26 -2.14 11.46 10.65
CA ASP A 26 -2.85 12.73 10.57
C ASP A 26 -3.75 12.84 9.33
N LEU A 27 -3.45 12.08 8.26
CA LEU A 27 -4.26 12.05 7.04
C LEU A 27 -5.53 11.18 7.16
N ILE A 28 -5.58 10.32 8.18
CA ILE A 28 -6.66 9.35 8.40
C ILE A 28 -7.70 9.97 9.35
N PRO A 29 -8.97 10.12 8.91
CA PRO A 29 -10.04 10.54 9.80
C PRO A 29 -10.25 9.54 10.95
N ASP A 30 -10.53 10.06 12.14
CA ASP A 30 -10.85 9.22 13.30
C ASP A 30 -12.08 8.34 13.02
N ALA A 31 -12.10 7.14 13.62
CA ALA A 31 -13.14 6.12 13.46
C ALA A 31 -13.39 5.64 12.01
N SER A 32 -12.62 6.07 11.02
CA SER A 32 -12.78 5.60 9.64
C SER A 32 -12.47 4.10 9.49
N PRO A 33 -13.19 3.37 8.62
CA PRO A 33 -12.81 2.05 8.14
C PRO A 33 -11.47 2.10 7.41
N VAL A 34 -10.42 1.61 8.06
CA VAL A 34 -9.06 1.57 7.50
C VAL A 34 -8.72 0.13 7.14
N HIS A 35 -8.35 -0.10 5.88
CA HIS A 35 -7.78 -1.36 5.44
C HIS A 35 -6.32 -1.20 5.01
N GLN A 36 -5.59 -2.31 5.04
CA GLN A 36 -4.21 -2.40 4.59
C GLN A 36 -3.91 -3.84 4.15
N GLY A 37 -3.07 -3.97 3.12
CA GLY A 37 -2.47 -5.25 2.75
C GLY A 37 -1.24 -5.57 3.61
N ALA A 38 -0.59 -6.71 3.34
CA ALA A 38 0.76 -6.93 3.87
C ALA A 38 1.72 -5.87 3.31
N SER A 39 2.45 -5.17 4.18
CA SER A 39 3.38 -4.12 3.76
C SER A 39 4.52 -3.98 4.77
N GLN A 40 5.71 -4.42 4.36
CA GLN A 40 6.91 -4.26 5.17
C GLN A 40 7.22 -2.80 5.48
N THR A 41 6.91 -1.89 4.56
CA THR A 41 7.06 -0.44 4.79
C THR A 41 6.18 0.03 5.95
N LEU A 42 4.89 -0.36 5.99
CA LEU A 42 4.01 0.02 7.10
C LEU A 42 4.37 -0.68 8.42
N ASP A 43 4.83 -1.93 8.34
CA ASP A 43 5.23 -2.72 9.51
C ASP A 43 6.49 -2.15 10.17
N VAL A 44 7.54 -1.86 9.39
CA VAL A 44 8.81 -1.26 9.89
C VAL A 44 8.57 0.09 10.55
N LEU A 45 7.64 0.89 9.99
CA LEU A 45 7.29 2.19 10.57
C LEU A 45 6.33 2.09 11.76
N GLY A 46 5.85 0.90 12.12
CA GLY A 46 4.87 0.70 13.19
C GLY A 46 3.51 1.37 12.91
N ILE A 47 3.19 1.65 11.64
CA ILE A 47 1.88 2.18 11.23
C ILE A 47 0.84 1.06 11.34
N THR A 48 1.17 -0.14 10.86
CA THR A 48 0.29 -1.31 10.95
C THR A 48 -0.19 -1.54 12.37
N TYR A 49 0.74 -1.52 13.34
CA TYR A 49 0.45 -1.68 14.75
C TYR A 49 -0.49 -0.59 15.27
N GLU A 50 -0.22 0.66 14.93
CA GLU A 50 -1.04 1.80 15.36
C GLU A 50 -2.48 1.66 14.87
N ILE A 51 -2.67 1.35 13.58
CA ILE A 51 -4.00 1.19 12.99
C ILE A 51 -4.80 0.10 13.71
N GLU A 52 -4.14 -1.02 14.05
CA GLU A 52 -4.83 -2.21 14.55
C GLU A 52 -4.99 -2.26 16.06
N LYS A 53 -4.17 -1.54 16.82
CA LYS A 53 -4.07 -1.69 18.27
C LYS A 53 -4.42 -0.43 19.06
N SER A 54 -4.38 0.75 18.46
CA SER A 54 -4.66 2.01 19.17
C SER A 54 -6.13 2.18 19.58
N GLY A 55 -7.06 1.53 18.87
CA GLY A 55 -8.51 1.75 19.03
C GLY A 55 -9.03 3.04 18.40
N ARG A 56 -8.17 3.86 17.78
CA ARG A 56 -8.56 5.12 17.12
C ARG A 56 -9.29 4.93 15.78
N TYR A 57 -9.10 3.77 15.15
CA TYR A 57 -9.59 3.48 13.80
C TYR A 57 -10.46 2.22 13.78
N ALA A 58 -11.40 2.16 12.83
CA ALA A 58 -12.14 0.93 12.54
C ALA A 58 -11.28 0.03 11.64
N ALA A 59 -10.30 -0.66 12.23
CA ALA A 59 -9.35 -1.49 11.51
C ALA A 59 -10.02 -2.71 10.85
N LEU A 60 -10.05 -2.74 9.53
CA LEU A 60 -10.73 -3.79 8.77
C LEU A 60 -9.94 -5.09 8.70
N ARG A 61 -8.60 -5.04 8.69
CA ARG A 61 -7.77 -6.25 8.55
C ARG A 61 -7.96 -7.23 9.72
N PRO A 62 -7.88 -6.83 11.00
CA PRO A 62 -8.17 -7.74 12.12
C PRO A 62 -9.59 -8.31 12.09
N ARG A 63 -10.59 -7.50 11.76
CA ARG A 63 -11.98 -7.93 11.60
C ARG A 63 -12.12 -8.99 10.51
N ILE A 64 -11.57 -8.73 9.32
CA ILE A 64 -11.59 -9.69 8.21
C ILE A 64 -10.90 -10.99 8.62
N TRP A 65 -9.80 -10.94 9.37
CA TRP A 65 -9.09 -12.14 9.83
C TRP A 65 -9.83 -12.97 10.87
N SER A 66 -10.72 -12.37 11.67
CA SER A 66 -11.54 -13.10 12.64
C SER A 66 -12.81 -13.72 12.04
N MET A 67 -13.17 -13.37 10.81
CA MET A 67 -14.41 -13.83 10.15
C MET A 67 -14.26 -15.22 9.53
N ASP A 68 -15.36 -15.97 9.51
CA ASP A 68 -15.43 -17.31 8.93
C ASP A 68 -15.39 -17.26 7.39
N ARG A 69 -14.48 -18.04 6.80
CA ARG A 69 -14.24 -18.03 5.35
C ARG A 69 -15.30 -18.78 4.56
N GLU A 70 -16.02 -19.71 5.16
CA GLU A 70 -17.08 -20.48 4.52
C GLU A 70 -18.41 -19.74 4.57
N THR A 71 -18.77 -19.16 5.72
CA THR A 71 -20.08 -18.53 5.91
C THR A 71 -20.09 -17.03 5.63
N GLU A 72 -18.96 -16.34 5.73
CA GLU A 72 -18.90 -14.87 5.62
C GLU A 72 -18.06 -14.37 4.42
N ALA A 73 -17.74 -15.25 3.47
CA ALA A 73 -16.89 -14.95 2.31
C ALA A 73 -17.29 -13.67 1.55
N ASP A 74 -18.60 -13.49 1.37
CA ASP A 74 -19.16 -12.34 0.67
C ASP A 74 -18.92 -11.03 1.42
N GLU A 75 -19.05 -11.05 2.75
CA GLU A 75 -18.83 -9.88 3.58
C GLU A 75 -17.34 -9.55 3.66
N ILE A 76 -16.48 -10.56 3.79
CA ILE A 76 -15.03 -10.40 3.71
C ILE A 76 -14.63 -9.71 2.41
N ARG A 77 -15.18 -10.15 1.27
CA ARG A 77 -14.92 -9.55 -0.03
C ARG A 77 -15.40 -8.10 -0.09
N ARG A 78 -16.59 -7.78 0.43
CA ARG A 78 -17.11 -6.40 0.47
C ARG A 78 -16.25 -5.48 1.34
N LEU A 79 -15.94 -5.91 2.56
CA LEU A 79 -15.11 -5.15 3.51
C LEU A 79 -13.71 -4.87 2.94
N GLY A 80 -13.10 -5.85 2.28
CA GLY A 80 -11.79 -5.68 1.68
C GLY A 80 -11.78 -4.83 0.41
N ALA A 81 -12.88 -4.80 -0.35
CA ALA A 81 -12.93 -4.18 -1.67
C ALA A 81 -13.08 -2.65 -1.66
N ALA A 82 -13.83 -2.10 -0.70
CA ALA A 82 -14.18 -0.66 -0.69
C ALA A 82 -14.06 -0.03 0.71
N PRO A 83 -12.84 0.04 1.28
CA PRO A 83 -12.62 0.75 2.54
C PRO A 83 -12.67 2.27 2.35
N ASP A 84 -12.96 3.03 3.41
CA ASP A 84 -12.86 4.49 3.36
C ASP A 84 -11.42 4.94 3.15
N VAL A 85 -10.48 4.26 3.82
CA VAL A 85 -9.04 4.49 3.67
C VAL A 85 -8.32 3.17 3.42
N MET A 86 -7.53 3.14 2.35
CA MET A 86 -6.59 2.05 2.06
C MET A 86 -5.16 2.53 2.26
N LEU A 87 -4.42 1.84 3.14
CA LEU A 87 -2.99 2.05 3.33
C LEU A 87 -2.18 0.99 2.59
N GLY A 88 -0.98 1.38 2.16
CA GLY A 88 0.03 0.43 1.74
C GLY A 88 1.27 1.08 1.17
N SER A 89 1.93 0.36 0.27
CA SER A 89 3.10 0.80 -0.48
C SER A 89 2.96 0.34 -1.92
N VAL A 90 3.84 0.85 -2.77
CA VAL A 90 4.10 0.36 -4.13
C VAL A 90 5.48 -0.29 -4.20
N HIS A 91 5.74 -0.99 -5.31
CA HIS A 91 7.02 -1.66 -5.58
C HIS A 91 7.96 -0.72 -6.34
N ALA A 92 7.40 0.15 -7.19
CA ALA A 92 8.15 1.16 -7.92
C ALA A 92 7.33 2.43 -8.17
N VAL A 93 8.03 3.54 -8.31
CA VAL A 93 7.52 4.84 -8.76
C VAL A 93 8.41 5.30 -9.91
N THR A 94 7.87 5.53 -11.09
CA THR A 94 8.69 6.03 -12.21
C THR A 94 9.01 7.51 -12.07
N GLU A 95 10.10 7.98 -12.68
CA GLU A 95 10.41 9.41 -12.78
C GLU A 95 9.29 10.19 -13.49
N THR A 96 8.56 9.54 -14.40
CA THR A 96 7.37 10.06 -15.10
C THR A 96 6.09 10.03 -14.25
N GLY A 97 6.15 9.56 -13.01
CA GLY A 97 5.05 9.64 -12.05
C GLY A 97 4.01 8.52 -12.15
N SER A 98 4.38 7.33 -12.63
CA SER A 98 3.55 6.14 -12.59
C SER A 98 3.85 5.30 -11.34
N LEU A 99 2.82 4.71 -10.74
CA LEU A 99 2.93 3.84 -9.57
C LEU A 99 2.74 2.38 -9.96
N LEU A 100 3.62 1.49 -9.52
CA LEU A 100 3.54 0.06 -9.84
C LEU A 100 3.37 -0.79 -8.58
N ALA A 101 2.31 -1.60 -8.56
CA ALA A 101 2.03 -2.53 -7.46
C ALA A 101 1.81 -3.95 -7.97
N ALA A 102 2.56 -4.89 -7.43
CA ALA A 102 2.38 -6.33 -7.65
C ALA A 102 1.63 -7.00 -6.49
N SER A 103 0.98 -8.12 -6.78
CA SER A 103 0.29 -8.93 -5.78
C SER A 103 0.16 -10.40 -6.18
N MET A 104 0.25 -11.28 -5.19
CA MET A 104 -0.12 -12.69 -5.34
C MET A 104 -1.65 -12.87 -5.40
N SER A 105 -2.37 -12.35 -4.41
CA SER A 105 -3.83 -12.51 -4.31
C SER A 105 -4.59 -11.45 -5.11
N GLY A 106 -4.07 -10.21 -5.15
CA GLY A 106 -4.75 -9.03 -5.70
C GLY A 106 -5.60 -8.27 -4.69
N SER A 107 -5.67 -8.72 -3.43
CA SER A 107 -6.57 -8.16 -2.40
C SER A 107 -6.45 -6.64 -2.21
N GLN A 108 -5.23 -6.09 -2.29
CA GLN A 108 -4.98 -4.66 -2.15
C GLN A 108 -5.20 -3.86 -3.44
N LEU A 109 -5.19 -4.52 -4.61
CA LEU A 109 -5.15 -3.85 -5.90
C LEU A 109 -6.50 -3.22 -6.27
N GLY A 110 -7.63 -3.90 -5.96
CA GLY A 110 -8.97 -3.35 -6.18
C GLY A 110 -9.19 -2.01 -5.46
N PRO A 111 -8.93 -1.94 -4.13
CA PRO A 111 -8.96 -0.70 -3.36
C PRO A 111 -8.07 0.40 -3.93
N TYR A 112 -6.85 0.07 -4.38
CA TYR A 112 -5.94 1.05 -4.99
C TYR A 112 -6.54 1.64 -6.28
N VAL A 113 -7.03 0.78 -7.18
CA VAL A 113 -7.52 1.21 -8.50
C VAL A 113 -8.80 2.05 -8.40
N SER A 114 -9.79 1.61 -7.61
CA SER A 114 -11.08 2.31 -7.55
C SER A 114 -11.81 2.18 -6.22
N GLY A 115 -11.64 1.06 -5.51
CA GLY A 115 -12.53 0.71 -4.41
C GLY A 115 -12.42 1.63 -3.19
N ALA A 116 -11.22 2.09 -2.84
CA ALA A 116 -11.04 2.90 -1.65
C ALA A 116 -11.43 4.37 -1.87
N GLY A 117 -12.06 4.98 -0.87
CA GLY A 117 -12.37 6.42 -0.85
C GLY A 117 -11.10 7.29 -0.82
N ARG A 118 -10.07 6.84 -0.09
CA ARG A 118 -8.71 7.41 -0.09
C ARG A 118 -7.67 6.30 -0.13
N VAL A 119 -6.58 6.55 -0.85
CA VAL A 119 -5.41 5.67 -0.89
C VAL A 119 -4.20 6.45 -0.38
N ILE A 120 -3.55 5.95 0.66
CA ILE A 120 -2.32 6.53 1.21
C ILE A 120 -1.20 5.51 1.05
N LEU A 121 -0.22 5.85 0.22
CA LEU A 121 0.90 5.00 -0.13
C LEU A 121 2.17 5.56 0.52
N VAL A 122 2.78 4.80 1.42
CA VAL A 122 4.07 5.15 2.02
C VAL A 122 5.17 4.52 1.19
N VAL A 123 6.09 5.33 0.69
CA VAL A 123 7.06 4.91 -0.32
C VAL A 123 8.43 5.47 0.04
N GLY A 124 9.42 4.60 0.23
CA GLY A 124 10.80 5.05 0.35
C GLY A 124 11.38 5.48 -1.00
N THR A 125 12.27 6.46 -1.01
CA THR A 125 12.90 7.01 -2.23
C THR A 125 13.68 5.98 -3.05
N GLN A 126 14.14 4.89 -2.43
CA GLN A 126 14.82 3.79 -3.12
C GLN A 126 13.92 3.01 -4.10
N LYS A 127 12.61 3.30 -4.10
CA LYS A 127 11.64 2.72 -5.03
C LYS A 127 11.43 3.58 -6.27
N ILE A 128 12.09 4.72 -6.37
CA ILE A 128 12.06 5.55 -7.59
C ILE A 128 12.94 4.87 -8.65
N VAL A 129 12.38 4.69 -9.85
CA VAL A 129 13.01 4.06 -11.01
C VAL A 129 12.84 4.95 -12.23
N THR A 130 13.64 4.75 -13.26
CA THR A 130 13.62 5.56 -14.49
C THR A 130 12.26 5.43 -15.20
N ASP A 131 11.80 4.21 -15.44
CA ASP A 131 10.62 3.94 -16.27
C ASP A 131 9.85 2.66 -15.87
N LEU A 132 8.86 2.30 -16.68
CA LEU A 132 8.03 1.11 -16.46
C LEU A 132 8.82 -0.19 -16.60
N GLU A 133 9.81 -0.24 -17.48
CA GLU A 133 10.62 -1.44 -17.70
C GLU A 133 11.49 -1.71 -16.47
N GLU A 134 12.19 -0.71 -15.98
CA GLU A 134 12.97 -0.81 -14.74
C GLU A 134 12.05 -1.12 -13.54
N GLY A 135 10.85 -0.54 -13.49
CA GLY A 135 9.86 -0.85 -12.45
C GLY A 135 9.39 -2.30 -12.45
N LEU A 136 9.14 -2.87 -13.63
CA LEU A 136 8.79 -4.29 -13.79
C LEU A 136 9.97 -5.21 -13.48
N LEU A 137 11.19 -4.82 -13.88
CA LEU A 137 12.41 -5.55 -13.53
C LEU A 137 12.60 -5.59 -12.01
N ARG A 138 12.47 -4.44 -11.33
CA ARG A 138 12.52 -4.35 -9.88
C ARG A 138 11.48 -5.26 -9.20
N ILE A 139 10.24 -5.31 -9.71
CA ILE A 139 9.21 -6.20 -9.19
C ILE A 139 9.65 -7.67 -9.27
N ASN A 140 10.07 -8.11 -10.46
CA ASN A 140 10.32 -9.53 -10.74
C ASN A 140 11.67 -10.01 -10.20
N GLU A 141 12.67 -9.13 -10.14
CA GLU A 141 14.02 -9.52 -9.76
C GLU A 141 14.40 -9.11 -8.34
N TYR A 142 13.87 -8.02 -7.82
CA TYR A 142 14.24 -7.55 -6.48
C TYR A 142 13.15 -7.84 -5.46
N ALA A 143 11.99 -7.22 -5.62
CA ALA A 143 10.94 -7.24 -4.61
C ALA A 143 10.32 -8.63 -4.43
N TRP A 144 10.09 -9.38 -5.51
CA TRP A 144 9.54 -10.73 -5.42
C TRP A 144 10.42 -11.68 -4.60
N ARG A 145 11.75 -11.68 -4.80
CA ARG A 145 12.64 -12.59 -4.06
C ARG A 145 12.60 -12.33 -2.56
N LEU A 146 12.58 -11.06 -2.17
CA LEU A 146 12.48 -10.65 -0.77
C LEU A 146 11.11 -10.97 -0.17
N GLU A 147 10.05 -10.78 -0.95
CA GLU A 147 8.69 -11.14 -0.54
C GLU A 147 8.50 -12.65 -0.42
N ASP A 148 9.06 -13.46 -1.32
CA ASP A 148 8.98 -14.92 -1.27
C ASP A 148 9.67 -15.46 -0.01
N ALA A 149 10.89 -14.99 0.27
CA ALA A 149 11.61 -15.34 1.50
C ALA A 149 10.81 -14.94 2.75
N ARG A 150 10.22 -13.74 2.75
CA ARG A 150 9.38 -13.26 3.86
C ARG A 150 8.10 -14.08 4.01
N ALA A 151 7.41 -14.39 2.91
CA ALA A 151 6.17 -15.17 2.91
C ALA A 151 6.43 -16.60 3.38
N GLN A 152 7.54 -17.20 2.98
CA GLN A 152 7.96 -18.50 3.49
C GLN A 152 8.24 -18.47 4.98
N ALA A 153 8.98 -17.48 5.47
CA ALA A 153 9.27 -17.34 6.89
C ALA A 153 8.03 -17.06 7.75
N ALA A 154 7.10 -16.23 7.26
CA ALA A 154 5.93 -15.80 8.02
C ALA A 154 4.74 -16.77 7.92
N TYR A 155 4.56 -17.42 6.77
CA TYR A 155 3.34 -18.16 6.43
C TYR A 155 3.59 -19.59 5.92
N GLY A 156 4.85 -19.97 5.66
CA GLY A 156 5.18 -21.29 5.10
C GLY A 156 4.68 -21.52 3.67
N ILE A 157 4.43 -20.43 2.92
CA ILE A 157 4.00 -20.49 1.52
C ILE A 157 4.90 -19.61 0.64
N HIS A 158 5.03 -20.00 -0.63
CA HIS A 158 5.69 -19.16 -1.63
C HIS A 158 4.82 -17.96 -2.01
N SER A 159 5.48 -16.85 -2.33
CA SER A 159 4.88 -15.67 -2.95
C SER A 159 4.97 -15.74 -4.48
N ALA A 160 4.16 -14.95 -5.16
CA ALA A 160 4.17 -14.85 -6.62
C ALA A 160 3.72 -13.47 -7.11
N VAL A 161 4.26 -13.08 -8.27
CA VAL A 161 3.83 -11.89 -9.02
C VAL A 161 2.69 -12.29 -9.97
N ASN A 162 1.50 -12.53 -9.43
CA ASN A 162 0.36 -13.00 -10.24
C ASN A 162 -0.40 -11.86 -10.94
N LYS A 163 -0.38 -10.66 -10.34
CA LYS A 163 -1.12 -9.48 -10.80
C LYS A 163 -0.24 -8.26 -10.63
N VAL A 164 -0.18 -7.42 -11.65
CA VAL A 164 0.51 -6.13 -11.62
C VAL A 164 -0.47 -5.05 -12.06
N VAL A 165 -0.50 -3.96 -11.30
CA VAL A 165 -1.25 -2.75 -11.65
C VAL A 165 -0.26 -1.60 -11.82
N ILE A 166 -0.50 -0.82 -12.87
CA ILE A 166 0.18 0.44 -13.14
C ILE A 166 -0.86 1.56 -13.03
N ILE A 167 -0.65 2.47 -12.09
CA ILE A 167 -1.47 3.68 -11.95
C ILE A 167 -0.70 4.82 -12.59
N ASN A 168 -1.11 5.20 -13.80
CA ASN A 168 -0.49 6.32 -14.53
C ASN A 168 -1.06 7.68 -14.12
N ARG A 169 -2.32 7.72 -13.70
CA ARG A 169 -3.02 8.96 -13.34
C ARG A 169 -4.18 8.67 -12.40
N GLU A 170 -4.43 9.57 -11.45
CA GLU A 170 -5.66 9.64 -10.68
C GLU A 170 -6.50 10.83 -11.18
N ILE A 171 -7.78 10.57 -11.43
CA ILE A 171 -8.71 11.58 -11.97
C ILE A 171 -9.53 12.27 -10.88
N THR A 172 -9.66 11.63 -9.71
CA THR A 172 -10.37 12.12 -8.55
C THR A 172 -9.39 12.90 -7.67
N PRO A 173 -9.47 14.25 -7.63
CA PRO A 173 -8.47 15.06 -6.93
C PRO A 173 -8.36 14.67 -5.45
N GLY A 174 -7.12 14.46 -4.98
CA GLY A 174 -6.84 14.16 -3.58
C GLY A 174 -7.16 12.72 -3.14
N ARG A 175 -7.63 11.84 -4.03
CA ARG A 175 -7.90 10.43 -3.70
C ARG A 175 -6.63 9.65 -3.34
N ILE A 176 -5.58 9.76 -4.16
CA ILE A 176 -4.29 9.10 -3.91
C ILE A 176 -3.29 10.10 -3.34
N THR A 177 -2.71 9.76 -2.19
CA THR A 177 -1.58 10.46 -1.58
C THR A 177 -0.37 9.54 -1.47
N VAL A 178 0.78 9.96 -1.98
CA VAL A 178 2.08 9.33 -1.75
C VAL A 178 2.82 10.09 -0.65
N VAL A 179 3.14 9.41 0.44
CA VAL A 179 4.07 9.88 1.46
C VAL A 179 5.46 9.34 1.08
N LEU A 180 6.26 10.19 0.45
CA LEU A 180 7.61 9.87 0.00
C LEU A 180 8.59 10.07 1.15
N VAL A 181 9.32 9.02 1.53
CA VAL A 181 10.23 9.02 2.68
C VAL A 181 11.66 8.92 2.20
N ASP A 182 12.55 9.77 2.73
CA ASP A 182 13.96 9.82 2.31
C ASP A 182 14.79 8.60 2.76
N GLU A 183 14.19 7.66 3.50
CA GLU A 183 14.80 6.43 4.01
C GLU A 183 14.47 5.20 3.15
N VAL A 184 15.36 4.20 3.23
CA VAL A 184 15.14 2.88 2.62
C VAL A 184 14.09 2.13 3.45
N LEU A 185 12.88 1.99 2.89
CA LEU A 185 11.76 1.32 3.55
C LEU A 185 11.15 0.19 2.74
N GLY A 186 11.12 -1.01 3.32
CA GLY A 186 10.63 -2.20 2.65
C GLY A 186 11.39 -2.48 1.36
N PHE A 187 10.76 -3.24 0.46
CA PHE A 187 11.31 -3.58 -0.85
C PHE A 187 10.33 -3.26 -1.98
#